data_AF-A0AAU8XQT4-F1
#
_entry.id   AF-A0AAU8XQT4-F1
#
_cell.length_a   1.000
_cell.length_b   1.000
_cell.length_c   1.000
_cell.angle_alpha   90.00
_cell.angle_beta   90.00
_cell.angle_gamma   90.00
#
_symmetry.space_group_name_H-M   'P 1'
#
loop_
_entity.id
_entity.type
_entity.pdbx_description
1 polymer ?
#
loop_
_entity_poly.entity_id
_entity_poly.type
_entity_poly.pdbx_seq_one_letter_code
_entity_poly.pdbx_strand_id
1 'polypeptide(L)'
;MQFVNLGQGAARVTDILLSMAKIGAPLIYVANYSLVHKLKERNSEDTQRLLSEPRIMLPDTLDCKSWHEYMRECLAACNDRLKIEAKIIAEDLYRFTFGIKRFVVQLLKLAYLEARSASRFSIERRDLQAAFVSSGYSVHKIAVEELVREAIQKSSTGIRKDLKCPFTIPLRSSVIEFSRKDREQRVATKVLVSALTKTELSGLQEVAPNLVATNLPSNVKKTSVRKTSDEEMAKNHARLLAKTLASKNKSNT
;
A
#
# COMPACT_ATOMS: atom_id res chain seq x y z
N MET A 1 0.61 -27.22 -19.54
CA MET A 1 0.87 -25.85 -19.06
C MET A 1 2.33 -25.53 -19.29
N GLN A 2 2.66 -24.61 -20.19
CA GLN A 2 4.06 -24.26 -20.51
C GLN A 2 4.49 -23.05 -19.68
N PHE A 3 5.51 -23.22 -18.83
CA PHE A 3 6.09 -22.15 -18.02
C PHE A 3 7.05 -21.30 -18.85
N VAL A 4 6.86 -19.98 -18.86
CA VAL A 4 7.72 -19.02 -19.58
C VAL A 4 8.44 -18.10 -18.58
N ASN A 5 9.78 -18.05 -18.64
CA ASN A 5 10.64 -17.30 -17.71
C ASN A 5 10.62 -15.77 -17.95
N LEU A 6 10.85 -15.02 -16.86
CA LEU A 6 10.51 -13.62 -16.62
C LEU A 6 11.21 -12.56 -17.52
N GLY A 7 12.30 -12.90 -18.23
CA GLY A 7 13.09 -11.94 -19.03
C GLY A 7 12.81 -11.91 -20.53
N GLN A 8 12.44 -13.05 -21.13
CA GLN A 8 12.00 -13.17 -22.54
C GLN A 8 10.49 -13.38 -22.66
N GLY A 9 9.80 -13.46 -21.52
CA GLY A 9 8.44 -14.00 -21.46
C GLY A 9 7.41 -13.14 -22.15
N ALA A 10 7.47 -11.81 -22.06
CA ALA A 10 6.44 -10.97 -22.68
C ALA A 10 6.48 -11.06 -24.22
N ALA A 11 7.67 -11.00 -24.83
CA ALA A 11 7.82 -11.13 -26.28
C ALA A 11 7.39 -12.52 -26.76
N ARG A 12 7.92 -13.59 -26.15
CA ARG A 12 7.55 -14.97 -26.50
C ARG A 12 6.08 -15.30 -26.28
N VAL A 13 5.49 -14.83 -25.17
CA VAL A 13 4.05 -14.99 -24.93
C VAL A 13 3.26 -14.28 -26.01
N THR A 14 3.68 -13.07 -26.42
CA THR A 14 3.02 -12.35 -27.52
C THR A 14 3.14 -13.11 -28.83
N ASP A 15 4.31 -13.66 -29.16
CA ASP A 15 4.51 -14.44 -30.39
C ASP A 15 3.64 -15.70 -30.40
N ILE A 16 3.50 -16.38 -29.25
CA ILE A 16 2.58 -17.51 -29.08
C ILE A 16 1.13 -17.07 -29.30
N LEU A 17 0.71 -15.97 -28.66
CA LEU A 17 -0.66 -15.45 -28.79
C LEU A 17 -0.97 -15.06 -30.24
N LEU A 18 -0.04 -14.39 -30.93
CA LEU A 18 -0.18 -14.01 -32.34
C LEU A 18 -0.19 -15.23 -33.25
N SER A 19 0.63 -16.24 -32.97
CA SER A 19 0.64 -17.50 -33.73
C SER A 19 -0.70 -18.22 -33.58
N MET A 20 -1.23 -18.29 -32.37
CA MET A 20 -2.55 -18.88 -32.09
C MET A 20 -3.68 -18.09 -32.74
N ALA A 21 -3.61 -16.76 -32.70
CA ALA A 21 -4.59 -15.90 -33.38
C ALA A 21 -4.56 -16.10 -34.90
N LYS A 22 -3.40 -16.35 -35.51
CA LYS A 22 -3.26 -16.65 -36.94
C LYS A 22 -3.86 -18.01 -37.35
N ILE A 23 -3.84 -18.99 -36.44
CA ILE A 23 -4.42 -20.33 -36.70
C ILE A 23 -5.95 -20.27 -36.78
N GLY A 24 -6.59 -19.23 -36.22
CA GLY A 24 -8.04 -19.03 -36.28
C GLY A 24 -8.83 -19.81 -35.22
N ALA A 25 -8.15 -20.47 -34.29
CA ALA A 25 -8.80 -21.11 -33.14
C ALA A 25 -9.31 -20.04 -32.15
N PRO A 26 -10.45 -20.26 -31.47
CA PRO A 26 -10.90 -19.38 -30.38
C PRO A 26 -9.84 -19.28 -29.27
N LEU A 27 -9.28 -18.09 -29.09
CA LEU A 27 -8.22 -17.83 -28.11
C LEU A 27 -8.78 -17.04 -26.92
N ILE A 28 -8.71 -17.64 -25.73
CA ILE A 28 -8.97 -16.96 -24.45
C ILE A 28 -7.66 -16.90 -23.68
N TYR A 29 -7.25 -15.72 -23.27
CA TYR A 29 -6.07 -15.53 -22.43
C TYR A 29 -6.35 -14.52 -21.31
N VAL A 30 -5.66 -14.70 -20.18
CA VAL A 30 -5.75 -13.81 -19.03
C VAL A 30 -4.41 -13.12 -18.85
N ALA A 31 -4.44 -11.79 -18.84
CA ALA A 31 -3.25 -10.97 -18.72
C ALA A 31 -3.34 -10.08 -17.47
N ASN A 32 -2.22 -9.97 -16.75
CA ASN A 32 -2.08 -8.93 -15.73
C ASN A 32 -1.81 -7.57 -16.39
N TYR A 33 -1.96 -6.48 -15.63
CA TYR A 33 -1.75 -5.14 -16.18
C TYR A 33 -0.33 -4.94 -16.72
N SER A 34 0.68 -5.55 -16.10
CA SER A 34 2.06 -5.46 -16.58
C SER A 34 2.24 -5.98 -18.01
N LEU A 35 1.55 -7.06 -18.38
CA LEU A 35 1.57 -7.62 -19.73
C LEU A 35 0.76 -6.75 -20.69
N VAL A 36 -0.41 -6.27 -20.26
CA VAL A 36 -1.26 -5.42 -21.10
C VAL A 36 -0.57 -4.09 -21.44
N HIS A 37 0.15 -3.46 -20.51
CA HIS A 37 0.95 -2.26 -20.80
C HIS A 37 1.99 -2.53 -21.89
N LYS A 38 2.66 -3.70 -21.85
CA LYS A 38 3.61 -4.10 -22.90
C LYS A 38 2.93 -4.38 -24.23
N LEU A 39 1.74 -4.98 -24.23
CA LEU A 39 0.97 -5.25 -25.45
C LEU A 39 0.49 -3.96 -26.11
N LYS A 40 0.12 -2.94 -25.31
CA LYS A 40 -0.28 -1.61 -25.82
C LYS A 40 0.85 -0.81 -26.45
N GLU A 41 2.10 -1.09 -26.09
CA GLU A 41 3.28 -0.42 -26.66
C GLU A 41 3.66 -1.01 -28.05
N ARG A 42 2.97 -2.06 -28.52
CA ARG A 42 3.22 -2.70 -29.82
C ARG A 42 2.48 -2.01 -30.96
N ASN A 43 2.76 -2.50 -32.18
CA ASN A 43 2.11 -2.06 -33.40
C ASN A 43 0.57 -2.18 -33.32
N SER A 44 -0.12 -1.34 -34.07
CA SER A 44 -1.58 -1.27 -34.09
C SER A 44 -2.23 -2.61 -34.50
N GLU A 45 -1.61 -3.35 -35.43
CA GLU A 45 -2.08 -4.68 -35.85
C GLU A 45 -2.10 -5.69 -34.70
N ASP A 46 -1.00 -5.82 -33.96
CA ASP A 46 -0.90 -6.73 -32.80
C ASP A 46 -1.89 -6.32 -31.71
N THR A 47 -2.02 -5.02 -31.48
CA THR A 47 -2.96 -4.46 -30.50
C THR A 47 -4.41 -4.77 -30.88
N GLN A 48 -4.79 -4.60 -32.15
CA GLN A 48 -6.13 -4.91 -32.63
C GLN A 48 -6.44 -6.41 -32.58
N ARG A 49 -5.44 -7.27 -32.84
CA ARG A 49 -5.64 -8.73 -32.76
C ARG A 49 -5.79 -9.25 -31.34
N LEU A 50 -5.05 -8.68 -30.39
CA LEU A 50 -4.99 -9.20 -29.03
C LEU A 50 -5.89 -8.44 -28.05
N LEU A 51 -6.09 -7.12 -28.24
CA LEU A 51 -6.74 -6.22 -27.29
C LEU A 51 -8.00 -5.54 -27.86
N SER A 52 -8.64 -6.10 -28.89
CA SER A 52 -9.89 -5.57 -29.47
C SER A 52 -11.05 -5.61 -28.48
N GLU A 53 -11.25 -6.73 -27.80
CA GLU A 53 -12.41 -6.97 -26.90
C GLU A 53 -11.97 -7.40 -25.48
N PRO A 54 -11.27 -6.54 -24.72
CA PRO A 54 -10.79 -6.89 -23.39
C PRO A 54 -11.93 -6.93 -22.38
N ARG A 55 -12.10 -8.07 -21.71
CA ARG A 55 -12.96 -8.17 -20.52
C ARG A 55 -12.14 -7.85 -19.26
N ILE A 56 -12.43 -6.71 -18.66
CA ILE A 56 -11.68 -6.20 -17.49
C ILE A 56 -12.28 -6.80 -16.22
N MET A 57 -11.47 -7.57 -15.48
CA MET A 57 -11.79 -7.97 -14.11
C MET A 57 -11.39 -6.86 -13.14
N LEU A 58 -12.38 -6.26 -12.48
CA LEU A 58 -12.16 -5.24 -11.46
C LEU A 58 -11.94 -5.89 -10.09
N PRO A 59 -11.20 -5.24 -9.18
CA PRO A 59 -11.06 -5.72 -7.81
C PRO A 59 -12.41 -5.74 -7.08
N ASP A 60 -12.58 -6.73 -6.20
CA ASP A 60 -13.74 -6.81 -5.32
C ASP A 60 -13.78 -5.59 -4.40
N THR A 61 -14.99 -5.12 -4.14
CA THR A 61 -15.26 -3.99 -3.25
C THR A 61 -15.51 -4.52 -1.84
N LEU A 62 -15.27 -3.70 -0.81
CA LEU A 62 -15.53 -4.11 0.58
C LEU A 62 -16.98 -4.59 0.77
N ASP A 63 -17.95 -3.86 0.18
CA ASP A 63 -19.38 -4.17 0.31
C ASP A 63 -19.85 -5.33 -0.60
N CYS A 64 -18.98 -5.86 -1.46
CA CYS A 64 -19.36 -6.90 -2.40
C CYS A 64 -19.61 -8.23 -1.68
N LYS A 65 -20.63 -8.97 -2.12
CA LYS A 65 -20.93 -10.33 -1.66
C LYS A 65 -19.71 -11.27 -1.78
N SER A 66 -18.99 -11.18 -2.91
CA SER A 66 -17.80 -12.00 -3.18
C SER A 66 -16.69 -11.79 -2.16
N TRP A 67 -16.51 -10.56 -1.65
CA TRP A 67 -15.52 -10.27 -0.62
C TRP A 67 -15.91 -10.90 0.72
N HIS A 68 -17.17 -10.76 1.13
CA HIS A 68 -17.68 -11.34 2.37
C HIS A 68 -17.66 -12.88 2.36
N GLU A 69 -17.99 -13.50 1.23
CA GLU A 69 -17.88 -14.95 1.05
C GLU A 69 -16.42 -15.40 1.13
N TYR A 70 -15.51 -14.69 0.45
CA TYR A 70 -14.08 -14.97 0.54
C TYR A 70 -13.56 -14.86 1.99
N MET A 71 -14.01 -13.85 2.75
CA MET A 71 -13.64 -13.69 4.16
C MET A 71 -14.19 -14.83 5.02
N ARG A 72 -15.43 -15.27 4.79
CA ARG A 72 -16.03 -16.41 5.48
C ARG A 72 -15.22 -17.69 5.26
N GLU A 73 -14.83 -17.97 4.02
CA GLU A 73 -14.00 -19.13 3.70
C GLU A 73 -12.61 -19.03 4.33
N CYS A 74 -12.01 -17.83 4.36
CA CYS A 74 -10.74 -17.63 5.07
C CYS A 74 -10.86 -17.92 6.56
N LEU A 75 -11.95 -17.47 7.21
CA LEU A 75 -12.21 -17.74 8.63
C LEU A 75 -12.41 -19.23 8.89
N ALA A 76 -13.22 -19.89 8.05
CA ALA A 76 -13.45 -21.33 8.13
C ALA A 76 -12.13 -22.12 7.97
N ALA A 77 -11.31 -21.75 6.98
CA ALA A 77 -10.00 -22.37 6.75
C ALA A 77 -9.02 -22.18 7.93
N CYS A 78 -9.21 -21.13 8.74
CA CYS A 78 -8.39 -20.90 9.92
C CYS A 78 -8.88 -21.63 11.18
N ASN A 79 -9.98 -22.39 11.10
CA ASN A 79 -10.49 -23.27 12.16
C ASN A 79 -10.61 -22.57 13.52
N ASP A 80 -11.38 -21.48 13.58
CA ASP A 80 -11.66 -20.67 14.79
C ASP A 80 -10.44 -20.07 15.49
N ARG A 81 -9.28 -20.06 14.84
CA ARG A 81 -8.08 -19.41 15.38
C ARG A 81 -8.19 -17.89 15.33
N LEU A 82 -9.14 -17.31 14.59
CA LEU A 82 -9.38 -15.87 14.57
C LEU A 82 -10.48 -15.50 15.54
N LYS A 83 -10.10 -14.86 16.65
CA LYS A 83 -11.04 -14.33 17.66
C LYS A 83 -11.37 -12.88 17.38
N ILE A 84 -11.78 -12.58 16.16
CA ILE A 84 -12.14 -11.22 15.71
C ILE A 84 -13.51 -11.30 15.04
N GLU A 85 -14.37 -10.32 15.31
CA GLU A 85 -15.66 -10.22 14.62
C GLU A 85 -15.47 -10.15 13.10
N ALA A 86 -16.26 -10.93 12.36
CA ALA A 86 -16.13 -11.10 10.91
C ALA A 86 -16.22 -9.78 10.12
N LYS A 87 -17.01 -8.80 10.59
CA LYS A 87 -17.11 -7.48 9.94
C LYS A 87 -15.84 -6.64 10.17
N ILE A 88 -15.40 -6.54 11.41
CA ILE A 88 -14.22 -5.77 11.80
C ILE A 88 -12.97 -6.30 11.09
N ILE A 89 -12.84 -7.62 11.00
CA ILE A 89 -11.69 -8.23 10.32
C ILE A 89 -11.74 -8.02 8.81
N ALA A 90 -12.93 -8.07 8.18
CA ALA A 90 -13.07 -7.82 6.75
C ALA A 90 -12.60 -6.41 6.39
N GLU A 91 -12.97 -5.40 7.19
CA GLU A 91 -12.52 -4.01 7.02
C GLU A 91 -11.01 -3.86 7.22
N ASP A 92 -10.48 -4.41 8.31
CA ASP A 92 -9.04 -4.32 8.63
C ASP A 92 -8.19 -5.02 7.56
N LEU A 93 -8.59 -6.22 7.12
CA LEU A 93 -7.91 -6.95 6.06
C LEU A 93 -8.00 -6.20 4.75
N TYR A 94 -9.17 -5.66 4.40
CA TYR A 94 -9.32 -4.86 3.19
C TYR A 94 -8.41 -3.64 3.22
N ARG A 95 -8.29 -2.96 4.37
CA ARG A 95 -7.40 -1.82 4.57
C ARG A 95 -5.92 -2.19 4.42
N PHE A 96 -5.48 -3.33 4.96
CA PHE A 96 -4.08 -3.76 4.90
C PHE A 96 -3.67 -4.41 3.58
N THR A 97 -4.63 -4.76 2.74
CA THR A 97 -4.40 -5.55 1.51
C THR A 97 -4.95 -4.90 0.25
N PHE A 98 -5.71 -3.81 0.38
CA PHE A 98 -6.45 -3.18 -0.70
C PHE A 98 -7.45 -4.13 -1.40
N GLY A 99 -7.98 -5.11 -0.66
CA GLY A 99 -8.87 -6.15 -1.20
C GLY A 99 -8.17 -7.22 -2.04
N ILE A 100 -6.85 -7.22 -2.11
CA ILE A 100 -6.08 -8.18 -2.91
C ILE A 100 -6.01 -9.52 -2.17
N LYS A 101 -6.76 -10.52 -2.65
CA LYS A 101 -6.90 -11.86 -2.03
C LYS A 101 -5.56 -12.53 -1.69
N ARG A 102 -4.57 -12.48 -2.60
CA ARG A 102 -3.23 -13.04 -2.34
C ARG A 102 -2.51 -12.36 -1.16
N PHE A 103 -2.72 -11.06 -0.96
CA PHE A 103 -2.12 -10.30 0.13
C PHE A 103 -2.80 -10.64 1.45
N VAL A 104 -4.11 -10.88 1.44
CA VAL A 104 -4.87 -11.37 2.61
C VAL A 104 -4.28 -12.68 3.13
N VAL A 105 -4.08 -13.67 2.25
CA VAL A 105 -3.51 -14.97 2.65
C VAL A 105 -2.13 -14.79 3.27
N GLN A 106 -1.28 -13.96 2.65
CA GLN A 106 0.07 -13.73 3.17
C GLN A 106 0.03 -13.02 4.53
N LEU A 107 -0.83 -12.02 4.70
CA LEU A 107 -0.98 -11.30 5.95
C LEU A 107 -1.49 -12.21 7.08
N LEU A 108 -2.47 -13.07 6.79
CA LEU A 108 -2.99 -14.03 7.77
C LEU A 108 -1.93 -15.06 8.20
N LYS A 109 -1.09 -15.54 7.27
CA LYS A 109 0.03 -16.42 7.59
C LYS A 109 1.03 -15.76 8.52
N LEU A 110 1.40 -14.50 8.24
CA LEU A 110 2.33 -13.75 9.09
C LEU A 110 1.71 -13.43 10.46
N ALA A 111 0.44 -13.05 10.51
CA ALA A 111 -0.27 -12.79 11.75
C ALA A 111 -0.35 -14.04 12.64
N TYR A 112 -0.49 -15.22 12.03
CA TYR A 112 -0.38 -16.48 12.76
C TYR A 112 1.02 -16.67 13.37
N LEU A 113 2.08 -16.36 12.64
CA LEU A 113 3.45 -16.44 13.16
C LEU A 113 3.69 -15.46 14.31
N GLU A 114 3.14 -14.25 14.24
CA GLU A 114 3.20 -13.26 15.33
C GLU A 114 2.41 -13.69 16.57
N ALA A 115 1.23 -14.31 16.37
CA ALA A 115 0.50 -14.90 17.49
C ALA A 115 1.32 -16.04 18.15
N ARG A 116 2.01 -16.84 17.34
CA ARG A 116 2.87 -17.94 17.80
C ARG A 116 4.13 -17.47 18.52
N SER A 117 4.79 -16.41 18.05
CA SER A 117 5.94 -15.83 18.74
C SER A 117 5.56 -15.31 20.13
N ALA A 118 4.32 -14.84 20.29
CA ALA A 118 3.73 -14.45 21.56
C ALA A 118 3.13 -15.63 22.37
N SER A 119 3.43 -16.89 22.02
CA SER A 119 2.90 -18.11 22.67
C SER A 119 1.37 -18.23 22.70
N ARG A 120 0.66 -17.55 21.77
CA ARG A 120 -0.79 -17.64 21.62
C ARG A 120 -1.18 -18.55 20.45
N PHE A 121 -2.36 -19.13 20.55
CA PHE A 121 -2.95 -20.00 19.52
C PHE A 121 -4.01 -19.29 18.68
N SER A 122 -4.49 -18.13 19.16
CA SER A 122 -5.49 -17.30 18.48
C SER A 122 -4.88 -15.99 17.96
N ILE A 123 -5.26 -15.63 16.74
CA ILE A 123 -4.92 -14.38 16.09
C ILE A 123 -5.89 -13.31 16.56
N GLU A 124 -5.33 -12.20 17.04
CA GLU A 124 -6.04 -10.99 17.43
C GLU A 124 -5.70 -9.82 16.49
N ARG A 125 -6.43 -8.71 16.63
CA ARG A 125 -6.22 -7.50 15.82
C ARG A 125 -4.78 -6.98 15.88
N ARG A 126 -4.13 -7.07 17.05
CA ARG A 126 -2.73 -6.67 17.24
C ARG A 126 -1.76 -7.47 16.38
N ASP A 127 -2.07 -8.74 16.13
CA ASP A 127 -1.21 -9.64 15.35
C ASP A 127 -1.28 -9.31 13.86
N LEU A 128 -2.46 -8.92 13.38
CA LEU A 128 -2.63 -8.39 12.02
C LEU A 128 -1.83 -7.10 11.83
N GLN A 129 -1.86 -6.21 12.83
CA GLN A 129 -1.08 -4.98 12.76
C GLN A 129 0.42 -5.24 12.84
N ALA A 130 0.88 -6.12 13.72
CA ALA A 130 2.28 -6.55 13.80
C ALA A 130 2.74 -7.16 12.48
N ALA A 131 1.95 -8.07 11.90
CA ALA A 131 2.22 -8.69 10.61
C ALA A 131 2.29 -7.66 9.47
N PHE A 132 1.42 -6.65 9.47
CA PHE A 132 1.45 -5.58 8.48
C PHE A 132 2.74 -4.75 8.55
N VAL A 133 3.27 -4.51 9.76
CA VAL A 133 4.52 -3.77 9.97
C VAL A 133 5.76 -4.67 9.80
N SER A 134 5.61 -5.98 9.87
CA SER A 134 6.69 -6.96 9.76
C SER A 134 7.48 -6.83 8.45
N SER A 135 8.76 -7.20 8.49
CA SER A 135 9.63 -7.26 7.32
C SER A 135 9.11 -8.25 6.27
N GLY A 136 8.48 -9.35 6.71
CA GLY A 136 7.90 -10.38 5.85
C GLY A 136 6.74 -9.89 4.97
N TYR A 137 6.10 -8.78 5.34
CA TYR A 137 5.02 -8.17 4.56
C TYR A 137 5.45 -6.91 3.79
N SER A 138 6.71 -6.49 3.90
CA SER A 138 7.22 -5.22 3.36
C SER A 138 6.93 -4.99 1.88
N VAL A 139 7.15 -5.99 1.02
CA VAL A 139 6.91 -5.89 -0.43
C VAL A 139 5.43 -5.68 -0.75
N HIS A 140 4.54 -6.38 -0.04
CA HIS A 140 3.09 -6.24 -0.21
C HIS A 140 2.60 -4.89 0.32
N LYS A 141 3.13 -4.47 1.47
CA LYS A 141 2.85 -3.16 2.06
C LYS A 141 3.20 -2.02 1.11
N ILE A 142 4.38 -2.03 0.50
CA ILE A 142 4.79 -1.00 -0.48
C ILE A 142 3.78 -0.93 -1.63
N ALA A 143 3.36 -2.07 -2.18
CA ALA A 143 2.36 -2.10 -3.25
C ALA A 143 0.99 -1.56 -2.81
N VAL A 144 0.54 -1.90 -1.60
CA VAL A 144 -0.72 -1.37 -1.03
C VAL A 144 -0.62 0.14 -0.82
N GLU A 145 0.48 0.66 -0.30
CA GLU A 145 0.70 2.09 -0.10
C GLU A 145 0.71 2.87 -1.42
N GLU A 146 1.28 2.29 -2.49
CA GLU A 146 1.21 2.86 -3.83
C GLU A 146 -0.21 2.91 -4.38
N LEU A 147 -1.00 1.83 -4.22
CA LEU A 147 -2.40 1.77 -4.64
C LEU A 147 -3.26 2.80 -3.89
N VAL A 148 -3.05 2.93 -2.57
CA VAL A 148 -3.71 3.96 -1.76
C VAL A 148 -3.31 5.36 -2.23
N ARG A 149 -2.04 5.57 -2.57
CA ARG A 149 -1.56 6.86 -3.12
C ARG A 149 -2.26 7.17 -4.44
N GLU A 150 -2.38 6.21 -5.34
CA GLU A 150 -3.09 6.36 -6.63
C GLU A 150 -4.58 6.67 -6.43
N ALA A 151 -5.26 5.96 -5.53
CA ALA A 151 -6.67 6.21 -5.22
C ALA A 151 -6.92 7.67 -4.78
N ILE A 152 -5.96 8.25 -4.06
CA ILE A 152 -6.05 9.61 -3.55
C ILE A 152 -5.63 10.61 -4.63
N GLN A 153 -4.45 10.42 -5.22
CA GLN A 153 -3.87 11.29 -6.23
C GLN A 153 -4.28 10.82 -7.63
N LYS A 154 -5.33 11.44 -8.19
CA LYS A 154 -5.85 11.15 -9.55
C LYS A 154 -4.79 11.22 -10.68
N SER A 155 -3.66 11.87 -10.43
CA SER A 155 -2.56 12.06 -11.38
C SER A 155 -1.23 11.97 -10.65
N SER A 156 -0.75 10.75 -10.38
CA SER A 156 0.60 10.55 -9.88
C SER A 156 1.50 10.05 -11.00
N THR A 157 2.26 10.98 -11.58
CA THR A 157 3.42 10.68 -12.43
C THR A 157 4.38 9.81 -11.61
N GLY A 158 4.72 8.62 -12.10
CA GLY A 158 5.64 7.69 -11.42
C GLY A 158 5.00 6.54 -10.62
N ILE A 159 3.70 6.30 -10.73
CA ILE A 159 3.12 5.02 -10.26
C ILE A 159 3.66 3.86 -11.09
N ARG A 160 3.92 2.74 -10.43
CA ARG A 160 4.26 1.49 -11.10
C ARG A 160 3.17 1.06 -12.09
N LYS A 161 3.53 0.96 -13.37
CA LYS A 161 2.58 0.58 -14.44
C LYS A 161 1.86 -0.74 -14.15
N ASP A 162 2.48 -1.70 -13.48
CA ASP A 162 1.87 -3.01 -13.21
C ASP A 162 0.69 -2.98 -12.22
N LEU A 163 0.54 -1.91 -11.45
CA LEU A 163 -0.58 -1.71 -10.52
C LEU A 163 -1.72 -0.90 -11.14
N LYS A 164 -1.42 -0.12 -12.19
CA LYS A 164 -2.38 0.78 -12.84
C LYS A 164 -3.13 0.06 -13.95
N CYS A 165 -4.46 0.18 -13.94
CA CYS A 165 -5.28 -0.33 -15.04
C CYS A 165 -4.93 0.43 -16.35
N PRO A 166 -4.58 -0.29 -17.44
CA PRO A 166 -4.25 0.34 -18.72
C PRO A 166 -5.48 0.78 -19.52
N PHE A 167 -6.68 0.40 -19.11
CA PHE A 167 -7.92 0.71 -19.82
C PHE A 167 -8.69 1.84 -19.16
N THR A 168 -9.42 2.61 -19.96
CA THR A 168 -10.36 3.62 -19.46
C THR A 168 -11.60 2.89 -18.93
N ILE A 169 -11.76 2.86 -17.61
CA ILE A 169 -12.94 2.25 -16.98
C ILE A 169 -13.99 3.37 -16.78
N PRO A 170 -15.24 3.19 -17.25
CA PRO A 170 -16.28 4.22 -17.19
C PRO A 170 -16.83 4.46 -15.78
N LEU A 171 -16.67 3.50 -14.85
CA LEU A 171 -17.09 3.63 -13.46
C LEU A 171 -15.92 3.97 -12.52
N ARG A 172 -16.17 4.87 -11.56
CA ARG A 172 -15.28 5.03 -10.40
C ARG A 172 -15.30 3.72 -9.61
N SER A 173 -14.16 3.04 -9.51
CA SER A 173 -14.06 1.84 -8.67
C SER A 173 -14.28 2.24 -7.21
N SER A 174 -15.29 1.68 -6.55
CA SER A 174 -15.63 1.95 -5.14
C SER A 174 -14.49 1.65 -4.16
N VAL A 175 -13.50 0.85 -4.56
CA VAL A 175 -12.22 0.66 -3.83
C VAL A 175 -11.51 1.99 -3.56
N ILE A 176 -11.58 2.93 -4.51
CA ILE A 176 -11.00 4.27 -4.38
C ILE A 176 -11.77 5.09 -3.34
N GLU A 177 -13.10 4.95 -3.29
CA GLU A 177 -13.95 5.66 -2.34
C GLU A 177 -13.69 5.21 -0.91
N PHE A 178 -13.57 3.90 -0.69
CA PHE A 178 -13.18 3.37 0.62
C PHE A 178 -11.84 3.96 1.09
N SER A 179 -10.83 3.92 0.23
CA SER A 179 -9.48 4.41 0.57
C SER A 179 -9.45 5.90 0.91
N ARG A 180 -10.31 6.70 0.26
CA ARG A 180 -10.47 8.13 0.54
C ARG A 180 -11.20 8.34 1.88
N LYS A 181 -12.34 7.69 2.08
CA LYS A 181 -13.14 7.78 3.31
C LYS A 181 -12.35 7.35 4.54
N ASP A 182 -11.66 6.22 4.46
CA ASP A 182 -10.83 5.72 5.56
C ASP A 182 -9.66 6.66 5.87
N ARG A 183 -9.04 7.30 4.86
CA ARG A 183 -8.05 8.37 5.12
C ARG A 183 -8.69 9.59 5.79
N GLU A 184 -9.84 10.06 5.31
CA GLU A 184 -10.54 11.21 5.89
C GLU A 184 -10.88 10.95 7.36
N GLN A 185 -11.40 9.76 7.69
CA GLN A 185 -11.68 9.34 9.05
C GLN A 185 -10.41 9.28 9.91
N ARG A 186 -9.29 8.79 9.37
CA ARG A 186 -7.99 8.77 10.06
C ARG A 186 -7.43 10.18 10.30
N VAL A 187 -7.62 11.10 9.37
CA VAL A 187 -7.21 12.50 9.54
C VAL A 187 -8.09 13.16 10.60
N ALA A 188 -9.40 12.99 10.53
CA ALA A 188 -10.35 13.54 11.50
C ALA A 188 -10.06 13.04 12.92
N THR A 189 -9.84 11.74 13.10
CA THR A 189 -9.48 11.14 14.40
C THR A 189 -8.14 11.67 14.92
N LYS A 190 -7.12 11.83 14.06
CA LYS A 190 -5.84 12.43 14.47
C LYS A 190 -5.98 13.89 14.88
N VAL A 191 -6.74 14.68 14.14
CA VAL A 191 -7.02 16.09 14.47
C VAL A 191 -7.75 16.16 15.81
N LEU A 192 -8.76 15.32 16.01
CA LEU A 192 -9.49 15.23 17.29
C LEU A 192 -8.53 14.88 18.44
N VAL A 193 -7.76 13.80 18.33
CA VAL A 193 -6.81 13.41 19.38
C VAL A 193 -5.78 14.51 19.66
N SER A 194 -5.34 15.24 18.63
CA SER A 194 -4.39 16.35 18.82
C SER A 194 -5.00 17.60 19.46
N ALA A 195 -6.33 17.75 19.40
CA ALA A 195 -7.05 18.86 19.99
C ALA A 195 -7.45 18.62 21.45
N LEU A 196 -7.37 17.37 21.93
CA LEU A 196 -7.72 17.01 23.31
C LEU A 196 -6.69 17.55 24.31
N THR A 197 -7.19 17.97 25.47
CA THR A 197 -6.35 18.32 26.62
C THR A 197 -5.76 17.06 27.27
N LYS A 198 -4.69 17.22 28.05
CA LYS A 198 -4.00 16.09 28.71
C LYS A 198 -4.94 15.26 29.60
N THR A 199 -5.91 15.90 30.24
CA THR A 199 -6.91 15.25 31.08
C THR A 199 -7.91 14.44 30.26
N GLU A 200 -8.40 15.00 29.15
CA GLU A 200 -9.31 14.31 28.24
C GLU A 200 -8.62 13.15 27.51
N LEU A 201 -7.33 13.29 27.19
CA LEU A 201 -6.53 12.25 26.55
C LEU A 201 -6.38 11.04 27.47
N SER A 202 -6.06 11.25 28.75
CA SER A 202 -6.00 10.18 29.74
C SER A 202 -7.34 9.45 29.88
N GLY A 203 -8.45 10.19 29.93
CA GLY A 203 -9.79 9.60 29.96
C GLY A 203 -10.11 8.80 28.68
N LEU A 204 -9.70 9.31 27.51
CA LEU A 204 -9.90 8.59 26.25
C LEU A 204 -9.02 7.34 26.14
N GLN A 205 -7.83 7.36 26.74
CA GLN A 205 -6.96 6.19 26.82
C GLN A 205 -7.55 5.09 27.72
N GLU A 206 -8.28 5.44 28.78
CA GLU A 206 -9.00 4.48 29.64
C GLU A 206 -10.23 3.90 28.93
N VAL A 207 -11.01 4.73 28.24
CA VAL A 207 -12.26 4.31 27.59
C VAL A 207 -12.03 3.58 26.26
N ALA A 208 -11.05 4.02 25.48
CA ALA A 208 -10.79 3.52 24.13
C ALA A 208 -9.28 3.45 23.82
N PRO A 209 -8.53 2.53 24.48
CA PRO A 209 -7.08 2.44 24.35
C PRO A 209 -6.61 2.22 22.90
N ASN A 210 -7.42 1.56 22.08
CA ASN A 210 -7.10 1.26 20.67
C ASN A 210 -7.04 2.52 19.77
N LEU A 211 -7.76 3.59 20.10
CA LEU A 211 -7.74 4.85 19.36
C LEU A 211 -6.45 5.65 19.62
N VAL A 212 -5.86 5.47 20.81
CA VAL A 212 -4.63 6.16 21.25
C VAL A 212 -3.38 5.36 20.88
N ALA A 213 -3.37 4.04 21.06
CA ALA A 213 -2.20 3.17 20.87
C ALA A 213 -1.72 3.06 19.41
N THR A 214 -2.63 3.22 18.44
CA THR A 214 -2.29 3.22 17.00
C THR A 214 -1.69 4.54 16.52
N ASN A 215 -1.78 5.60 17.33
CA ASN A 215 -1.60 6.99 16.88
C ASN A 215 -0.59 7.80 17.70
N LEU A 216 0.11 7.18 18.66
CA LEU A 216 1.28 7.81 19.26
C LEU A 216 2.28 8.14 18.14
N PRO A 217 2.63 9.42 17.93
CA PRO A 217 3.51 9.79 16.83
C PRO A 217 4.92 9.25 17.09
N SER A 218 5.24 8.10 16.50
CA SER A 218 6.64 7.66 16.33
C SER A 218 7.27 8.46 15.19
N ASN A 219 7.35 9.78 15.32
CA ASN A 219 8.33 10.59 14.61
C ASN A 219 8.28 12.02 15.14
N VAL A 220 9.33 12.38 15.88
CA VAL A 220 9.87 13.74 15.79
C VAL A 220 10.07 14.00 14.30
N LYS A 221 9.23 14.85 13.69
CA LYS A 221 9.54 15.39 12.37
C LYS A 221 10.91 16.04 12.51
N LYS A 222 11.96 15.46 11.92
CA LYS A 222 13.17 16.23 11.64
C LYS A 222 12.69 17.36 10.75
N THR A 223 12.55 18.56 11.32
CA THR A 223 12.39 19.79 10.56
C THR A 223 13.51 19.76 9.53
N SER A 224 13.14 19.78 8.25
CA SER A 224 14.11 19.91 7.17
C SER A 224 14.90 21.17 7.45
N VAL A 225 16.14 21.03 7.93
CA VAL A 225 17.06 22.15 8.03
C VAL A 225 17.23 22.63 6.59
N ARG A 226 16.77 23.85 6.31
CA ARG A 226 16.96 24.50 5.01
C ARG A 226 18.46 24.42 4.71
N LYS A 227 18.85 23.77 3.62
CA LYS A 227 20.25 23.80 3.16
C LYS A 227 20.59 25.28 2.94
N THR A 228 21.41 25.84 3.82
CA THR A 228 21.96 27.19 3.65
C THR A 228 22.77 27.20 2.37
N SER A 229 22.60 28.24 1.56
CA SER A 229 23.39 28.42 0.33
C SER A 229 24.88 28.41 0.64
N ASP A 230 25.74 27.98 -0.29
CA ASP A 230 27.20 27.96 -0.10
C ASP A 230 27.75 29.36 0.27
N GLU A 231 27.12 30.41 -0.25
CA GLU A 231 27.43 31.79 0.12
C GLU A 231 27.07 32.15 1.57
N GLU A 232 25.97 31.58 2.10
CA GLU A 232 25.58 31.78 3.49
C GLU A 232 26.49 31.00 4.44
N MET A 233 26.95 29.81 4.05
CA MET A 233 27.96 29.04 4.81
C MET A 233 29.29 29.79 4.88
N ALA A 234 29.76 30.35 3.76
CA ALA A 234 31.00 31.13 3.72
C ALA A 234 30.92 32.36 4.63
N LYS A 235 29.81 33.11 4.61
CA LYS A 235 29.59 34.27 5.48
C LYS A 235 29.53 33.88 6.96
N ASN A 236 28.87 32.78 7.30
CA ASN A 236 28.81 32.29 8.68
C ASN A 236 30.17 31.82 9.19
N HIS A 237 30.96 31.15 8.35
CA HIS A 237 32.32 30.72 8.68
C HIS A 237 33.25 31.92 8.91
N ALA A 238 33.21 32.94 8.04
CA ALA A 238 33.98 34.18 8.22
C ALA A 238 33.61 34.90 9.53
N ARG A 239 32.32 34.94 9.86
CA ARG A 239 31.82 35.54 11.11
C ARG A 239 32.27 34.79 12.36
N LEU A 240 32.38 33.46 12.28
CA LEU A 240 32.92 32.61 13.34
C LEU A 240 34.42 32.85 13.56
N LEU A 241 35.21 32.88 12.48
CA LEU A 241 36.64 33.16 12.53
C LEU A 241 36.94 34.52 13.16
N ALA A 242 36.20 35.56 12.77
CA ALA A 242 36.32 36.89 13.35
C ALA A 242 36.02 36.91 14.87
N LYS A 243 35.01 36.16 15.32
CA LYS A 243 34.70 36.02 16.76
C LYS A 243 35.79 35.29 17.53
N THR A 244 36.34 34.21 16.97
CA THR A 244 37.44 33.47 17.62
C THR A 244 38.71 34.31 17.71
N LEU A 245 39.04 35.09 16.68
CA LEU A 245 40.20 35.99 16.71
C LEU A 245 40.01 37.14 17.72
N ALA A 246 38.81 37.73 17.78
CA ALA A 246 38.48 38.75 18.78
C ALA A 246 38.51 38.21 20.23
N SER A 247 38.11 36.95 20.44
CA SER A 247 38.21 36.27 21.73
C SER A 247 39.66 35.97 22.13
N LYS A 248 40.52 35.64 21.16
CA LYS A 248 41.95 35.37 21.41
C LYS A 248 42.72 36.65 21.73
N ASN A 249 42.33 37.79 21.15
CA ASN A 249 42.94 39.08 21.46
C ASN A 249 42.49 39.66 22.82
N LYS A 250 41.35 39.22 23.37
CA LYS A 250 40.89 39.61 24.72
C LYS A 250 41.52 38.79 25.87
N SER A 251 42.28 37.75 25.57
CA SER A 251 42.93 36.88 26.58
C SER A 251 44.43 37.15 26.76
N ASN A 252 45.00 38.11 26.03
CA ASN A 252 46.42 38.48 26.07
C ASN A 252 46.66 39.93 26.58
N THR A 253 45.75 40.47 27.38
CA THR A 253 45.90 41.71 28.16
C THR A 253 45.37 41.47 29.56
#